data_AF-A0A268QU16-F1
#
_entry.id   AF-A0A268QU16-F1
#
_cell.length_a   1.000
_cell.length_b   1.000
_cell.length_c   1.000
_cell.angle_alpha   90.00
_cell.angle_beta   90.00
_cell.angle_gamma   90.00
#
_symmetry.space_group_name_H-M   'P 1'
#
loop_
_entity.id
_entity.type
_entity.pdbx_description
1 polymer ?
#
loop_
_entity_poly.entity_id
_entity_poly.type
_entity_poly.pdbx_seq_one_letter_code
_entity_poly.pdbx_strand_id
1 'polypeptide(L)' 'MNIKPLAFRMRPRTIDEIIGQEHLVSEGKIIYRMVQAKQLSSMILYGPPGIGKTSIASAIAGSTQYA' A
#
# COMPACT_ATOMS: atom_id res chain seq x y z
N MET A 1 24.70 0.42 -14.03
CA MET A 1 23.29 0.85 -14.11
C MET A 1 22.42 -0.27 -13.59
N ASN A 2 21.81 -0.11 -12.41
CA ASN A 2 21.03 -1.18 -11.78
C ASN A 2 19.62 -1.20 -12.40
N ILE A 3 19.40 -2.03 -13.43
CA ILE A 3 18.12 -2.15 -14.12
C ILE A 3 17.13 -2.81 -13.16
N LYS A 4 16.27 -2.01 -12.54
CA LYS A 4 15.19 -2.51 -11.68
C LYS A 4 14.11 -3.21 -12.54
N PRO A 5 13.66 -4.43 -12.17
CA PRO A 5 12.58 -5.12 -12.86
C PRO A 5 11.33 -4.26 -12.99
N LEU A 6 10.53 -4.47 -14.05
CA LEU A 6 9.30 -3.71 -14.29
C LEU A 6 8.35 -3.77 -13.08
N ALA A 7 8.18 -4.97 -12.51
CA ALA A 7 7.34 -5.17 -11.33
C ALA A 7 7.77 -4.30 -10.12
N PHE A 8 9.06 -4.01 -9.98
CA PHE A 8 9.55 -3.10 -8.95
C PHE A 8 9.22 -1.64 -9.28
N ARG A 9 9.36 -1.25 -10.54
CA ARG A 9 9.07 0.12 -11.01
C ARG A 9 7.58 0.48 -10.99
N MET A 10 6.71 -0.51 -11.15
CA MET A 10 5.26 -0.36 -11.13
C MET A 10 4.66 -0.44 -9.71
N ARG A 11 5.47 -0.56 -8.65
CA ARG A 11 4.92 -0.60 -7.29
C ARG A 11 4.27 0.74 -6.94
N PRO A 12 3.06 0.72 -6.36
CA PRO A 12 2.37 1.90 -5.90
C PRO A 12 3.17 2.60 -4.80
N ARG A 13 3.17 3.93 -4.85
CA ARG A 13 3.85 4.83 -3.91
C ARG A 13 2.90 5.38 -2.86
N THR A 14 1.63 5.53 -3.22
CA THR A 14 0.56 5.95 -2.32
C THR A 14 -0.60 4.96 -2.33
N ILE A 15 -1.47 5.03 -1.33
CA ILE A 15 -2.64 4.15 -1.22
C ILE A 15 -3.63 4.34 -2.40
N ASP A 16 -3.63 5.52 -3.02
CA ASP A 16 -4.51 5.84 -4.15
C ASP A 16 -4.04 5.19 -5.47
N GLU A 17 -2.76 4.79 -5.55
CA GLU A 17 -2.20 4.08 -6.71
C GLU A 17 -2.44 2.57 -6.64
N ILE A 18 -3.03 2.06 -5.54
CA ILE A 18 -3.33 0.64 -5.39
C ILE A 18 -4.52 0.28 -6.27
N ILE A 19 -4.32 -0.65 -7.19
CA ILE A 19 -5.38 -1.21 -8.04
C ILE A 19 -5.97 -2.44 -7.35
N GLY A 20 -7.29 -2.48 -7.19
CA GLY A 20 -7.97 -3.49 -6.40
C GLY A 20 -7.94 -3.20 -4.90
N GLN A 21 -8.50 -4.11 -4.10
CA GLN A 21 -8.56 -3.98 -2.63
C GLN A 21 -9.31 -2.73 -2.15
N GLU A 22 -10.27 -2.25 -2.95
CA GLU A 22 -11.06 -1.03 -2.74
C GLU A 22 -11.74 -1.04 -1.38
N HIS A 23 -12.20 -2.21 -0.92
CA HIS A 23 -12.80 -2.40 0.39
C HIS A 23 -11.87 -2.03 1.56
N LEU A 24 -10.55 -1.95 1.33
CA LEU A 24 -9.54 -1.56 2.31
C LEU A 24 -9.02 -0.12 2.10
N VAL A 25 -8.72 0.24 0.84
CA VAL A 25 -7.91 1.44 0.51
C VAL A 25 -8.71 2.60 -0.06
N SER A 26 -9.94 2.39 -0.52
CA SER A 26 -10.78 3.48 -1.03
C SER A 26 -11.17 4.47 0.06
N GLU A 27 -11.62 5.65 -0.36
CA GLU A 27 -12.07 6.70 0.54
C GLU A 27 -13.05 6.18 1.61
N GLY A 28 -12.81 6.58 2.86
CA GLY A 28 -13.61 6.18 4.01
C GLY A 28 -13.42 4.73 4.50
N LYS A 29 -12.58 3.92 3.84
CA LYS A 29 -12.27 2.54 4.27
C LYS A 29 -11.18 2.50 5.33
N ILE A 30 -10.95 1.32 5.89
CA ILE A 30 -10.14 1.15 7.09
C ILE A 30 -8.70 1.65 6.92
N ILE A 31 -8.00 1.26 5.84
CA ILE A 31 -6.61 1.68 5.61
C ILE A 31 -6.57 3.16 5.25
N TYR A 32 -7.50 3.63 4.40
CA TYR A 32 -7.62 5.04 4.06
C TYR A 32 -7.76 5.91 5.32
N ARG A 33 -8.69 5.57 6.21
CA ARG A 33 -8.91 6.31 7.47
C ARG A 33 -7.69 6.29 8.38
N MET A 34 -7.00 5.16 8.52
CA MET A 34 -5.76 5.07 9.32
C MET A 34 -4.64 5.95 8.76
N VAL A 35 -4.48 5.95 7.43
CA VAL A 35 -3.48 6.78 6.74
C VAL A 35 -3.80 8.27 6.89
N GLN A 36 -5.05 8.68 6.63
CA GLN A 36 -5.48 10.07 6.77
C GLN A 36 -5.36 10.58 8.22
N ALA A 37 -5.69 9.74 9.20
CA ALA A 37 -5.56 10.08 10.62
C ALA A 37 -4.11 10.01 11.13
N LYS A 38 -3.15 9.52 10.33
CA LYS A 38 -1.77 9.21 10.75
C LYS A 38 -1.72 8.30 11.99
N GLN A 39 -2.69 7.40 12.11
CA GLN A 39 -2.81 6.45 13.21
C GLN A 39 -2.76 5.03 12.67
N LEU A 40 -1.55 4.58 12.35
CA LEU A 40 -1.32 3.21 11.91
C LEU A 40 -1.33 2.24 13.09
N SER A 41 -2.17 1.22 13.01
CA SER A 41 -2.15 0.08 13.93
C SER A 41 -1.31 -1.04 13.35
N SER A 42 -0.73 -1.88 14.22
CA SER A 42 -0.07 -3.12 13.79
C SER A 42 -1.06 -4.01 13.03
N MET A 43 -0.64 -4.52 11.87
CA MET A 43 -1.50 -5.31 10.98
C MET A 43 -0.73 -6.44 10.31
N ILE A 44 -1.44 -7.52 9.98
CA ILE A 44 -0.92 -8.65 9.21
C ILE A 44 -1.58 -8.63 7.83
N LEU A 45 -0.78 -8.52 6.78
CA LEU A 45 -1.25 -8.65 5.40
C LEU A 45 -1.15 -10.12 4.97
N TYR A 46 -2.28 -10.78 4.77
CA TYR A 46 -2.37 -12.21 4.43
C TYR A 46 -3.05 -12.43 3.07
N GLY A 47 -2.67 -13.51 2.39
CA GLY A 47 -3.31 -13.99 1.16
C GLY A 47 -2.33 -14.61 0.16
N PRO A 48 -2.80 -15.06 -1.02
CA PRO A 48 -2.00 -15.74 -2.05
C PRO A 48 -0.80 -14.91 -2.57
N PRO A 49 0.24 -15.53 -3.15
CA PRO A 49 1.36 -14.79 -3.75
C PRO A 49 0.87 -13.88 -4.89
N GLY A 50 1.52 -12.72 -5.07
CA GLY A 50 1.21 -11.80 -6.18
C GLY A 50 0.04 -10.83 -5.97
N ILE A 51 -0.74 -10.93 -4.90
CA ILE A 51 -1.92 -10.06 -4.66
C ILE A 51 -1.60 -8.63 -4.16
N GLY A 52 -0.33 -8.25 -4.12
CA GLY A 52 0.05 -6.88 -3.74
C GLY A 52 0.31 -6.63 -2.24
N LYS A 53 0.38 -7.63 -1.36
CA LYS A 53 0.67 -7.44 0.09
C LYS A 53 1.86 -6.50 0.36
N THR A 54 3.02 -6.79 -0.22
CA THR A 54 4.22 -5.95 -0.06
C THR A 54 4.03 -4.57 -0.67
N SER A 55 3.27 -4.48 -1.76
CA SER A 55 2.99 -3.20 -2.44
C SER A 55 2.07 -2.31 -1.60
N ILE A 56 1.06 -2.89 -0.94
CA ILE A 56 0.17 -2.19 0.00
C ILE A 56 0.98 -1.64 1.18
N ALA A 57 1.87 -2.45 1.78
CA ALA A 57 2.73 -2.00 2.86
C ALA A 57 3.62 -0.82 2.43
N SER A 58 4.24 -0.89 1.25
CA SER A 58 5.05 0.22 0.70
C SER A 58 4.23 1.47 0.43
N ALA A 59 3.03 1.33 -0.13
CA ALA A 59 2.12 2.43 -0.40
C ALA A 59 1.62 3.13 0.87
N ILE A 60 1.32 2.37 1.93
CA ILE A 60 0.96 2.92 3.25
C ILE A 60 2.12 3.75 3.80
N ALA A 61 3.35 3.22 3.76
CA ALA A 61 4.54 3.93 4.25
C ALA A 61 4.78 5.24 3.47
N GLY A 62 4.67 5.19 2.13
CA GLY A 62 4.80 6.37 1.28
C GLY A 62 3.70 7.41 1.50
N SER A 63 2.46 6.98 1.78
CA SER A 63 1.32 7.89 2.05
C SER A 63 1.40 8.57 3.42
N THR A 64 2.09 7.96 4.37
CA THR A 64 2.19 8.45 5.75
C THR A 64 3.52 9.14 6.06
N GLN A 65 4.43 9.24 5.08
CA GLN A 65 5.76 9.85 5.20
C GLN A 65 6.64 9.22 6.31
N TYR A 66 6.38 7.97 6.69
CA TYR A 66 7.26 7.21 7.60
C TYR A 66 8.47 6.57 6.87
N ALA A 67 8.71 6.95 5.62
CA ALA A 67 9.76 6.42 4.74
C ALA A 67 10.79 7.49 4.37
#